data_AF-A0A949TMB4-F1
#
_entry.id   AF-A0A949TMB4-F1
#
_cell.length_a   1.000
_cell.length_b   1.000
_cell.length_c   1.000
_cell.angle_alpha   90.00
_cell.angle_beta   90.00
_cell.angle_gamma   90.00
#
_symmetry.space_group_name_H-M   'P 1'
#
loop_
_entity.id
_entity.type
_entity.pdbx_description
1 polymer ?
#
loop_
_entity_poly.entity_id
_entity_poly.type
_entity_poly.pdbx_seq_one_letter_code
_entity_poly.pdbx_strand_id
1 'polypeptide(L)'
;MKKLGAIILSVFIICGIIKYTYTINRCKNINYAVQSYFTTGIFNSHKMYNIGNINLSFSNGNMAVVKIDGLEKKSPHRKVTYNVFLEKSNNGIWKVKKIYPA
;
A
#
# COMPACT_ATOMS: atom_id res chain seq x y z
N MET A 1 -27.93 -4.72 26.44
CA MET A 1 -26.90 -5.35 25.57
C MET A 1 -26.93 -4.87 24.11
N LYS A 2 -28.09 -4.86 23.42
CA LYS A 2 -28.18 -4.42 22.00
C LYS A 2 -27.69 -2.98 21.74
N LYS A 3 -28.01 -2.03 22.65
CA LYS A 3 -27.54 -0.63 22.56
C LYS A 3 -26.02 -0.48 22.71
N LEU A 4 -25.40 -1.24 23.61
CA LEU A 4 -23.94 -1.25 23.79
C LEU A 4 -23.22 -1.85 22.57
N GLY A 5 -23.76 -2.92 21.99
CA GLY A 5 -23.23 -3.51 20.77
C GLY A 5 -23.24 -2.53 19.59
N ALA A 6 -24.32 -1.76 19.43
CA ALA A 6 -24.42 -0.73 18.39
C ALA A 6 -23.40 0.40 18.58
N ILE A 7 -23.14 0.84 19.81
CA ILE A 7 -22.13 1.86 20.14
C ILE A 7 -20.72 1.34 19.83
N ILE A 8 -20.42 0.10 20.21
CA ILE A 8 -19.11 -0.50 19.92
C ILE A 8 -18.90 -0.59 18.40
N LEU A 9 -19.93 -1.04 17.66
CA LEU A 9 -19.87 -1.14 16.21
C LEU A 9 -19.66 0.23 15.55
N SER A 10 -20.35 1.28 16.00
CA SER A 10 -20.17 2.63 15.44
C SER A 10 -18.77 3.17 15.67
N VAL A 11 -18.19 2.94 16.86
CA VAL A 11 -16.79 3.30 17.16
C VAL A 11 -15.81 2.59 16.22
N PHE A 12 -16.00 1.28 15.99
CA PHE A 12 -15.15 0.53 15.05
C PHE A 12 -15.22 1.09 13.62
N ILE A 13 -16.42 1.45 13.15
CA ILE A 13 -16.62 2.05 11.82
C ILE A 13 -15.90 3.39 11.72
N ILE A 14 -16.07 4.27 12.72
CA ILE A 14 -15.44 5.59 12.75
C ILE A 14 -13.91 5.46 12.74
N CYS A 15 -13.34 4.61 13.59
CA CYS A 15 -11.90 4.33 13.62
C CYS A 15 -11.40 3.81 12.26
N GLY A 16 -12.19 2.95 11.60
CA GLY A 16 -11.89 2.45 10.26
C GLY A 16 -11.81 3.56 9.22
N ILE A 17 -12.79 4.48 9.21
CA ILE A 17 -12.83 5.63 8.30
C ILE A 17 -11.65 6.57 8.53
N ILE A 18 -11.35 6.90 9.79
CA ILE A 18 -10.21 7.78 10.14
C ILE A 18 -8.90 7.17 9.64
N LYS A 19 -8.66 5.88 9.92
CA LYS A 19 -7.46 5.17 9.47
C LYS A 19 -7.34 5.13 7.95
N TYR A 20 -8.46 4.88 7.25
CA TYR A 20 -8.50 4.86 5.79
C TYR A 20 -8.12 6.23 5.20
N THR A 21 -8.75 7.30 5.67
CA THR A 21 -8.47 8.67 5.23
C THR A 21 -7.04 9.08 5.50
N TYR A 22 -6.50 8.75 6.68
CA TYR A 22 -5.11 8.99 7.02
C TYR A 22 -4.16 8.26 6.05
N THR A 23 -4.41 6.98 5.80
CA THR A 23 -3.60 6.16 4.89
C THR A 23 -3.62 6.74 3.47
N ILE A 24 -4.79 7.10 2.96
CA ILE A 24 -4.92 7.71 1.63
C ILE A 24 -4.15 9.03 1.54
N ASN A 25 -4.25 9.89 2.55
CA ASN A 25 -3.54 11.16 2.53
C ASN A 25 -2.02 10.95 2.56
N ARG A 26 -1.54 9.95 3.31
CA ARG A 26 -0.12 9.56 3.33
C ARG A 26 0.35 8.98 2.00
N CYS A 27 -0.53 8.34 1.20
CA CYS A 27 -0.23 7.87 -0.16
C CYS A 27 0.03 9.00 -1.17
N LYS A 28 -0.05 10.28 -0.79
CA LYS A 28 0.55 11.38 -1.57
C LYS A 28 2.08 11.30 -1.62
N ASN A 29 2.70 10.66 -0.63
CA ASN A 29 4.12 10.29 -0.67
C ASN A 29 4.26 8.94 -1.39
N ILE A 30 5.11 8.89 -2.42
CA ILE A 30 5.26 7.71 -3.27
C ILE A 30 5.84 6.50 -2.52
N ASN A 31 6.83 6.71 -1.64
CA ASN A 31 7.43 5.64 -0.85
C ASN A 31 6.38 5.03 0.09
N TYR A 32 5.56 5.88 0.72
CA TYR A 32 4.46 5.40 1.54
C TYR A 32 3.39 4.66 0.73
N ALA A 33 3.05 5.13 -0.47
CA ALA A 33 2.07 4.45 -1.33
C ALA A 33 2.53 3.03 -1.71
N VAL A 34 3.81 2.89 -2.08
CA VAL A 34 4.43 1.59 -2.34
C VAL A 34 4.43 0.74 -1.08
N GLN A 35 4.98 1.24 0.03
CA GLN A 35 5.02 0.49 1.29
C GLN A 35 3.63 0.04 1.75
N SER A 36 2.63 0.92 1.69
CA SER A 36 1.25 0.64 2.07
C SER A 36 0.65 -0.47 1.19
N TYR A 37 0.85 -0.40 -0.13
CA TYR A 37 0.38 -1.44 -1.03
C TYR A 37 0.97 -2.81 -0.66
N PHE A 38 2.30 -2.91 -0.54
CA PHE A 38 2.99 -4.19 -0.31
C PHE A 38 2.84 -4.74 1.11
N THR A 39 2.35 -3.96 2.10
CA THR A 39 2.17 -4.42 3.49
C THR A 39 0.71 -4.57 3.92
N THR A 40 -0.25 -4.05 3.15
CA THR A 40 -1.68 -4.07 3.48
C THR A 40 -2.50 -4.91 2.49
N GLY A 41 -3.81 -4.99 2.70
CA GLY A 41 -4.72 -5.84 1.92
C GLY A 41 -4.77 -7.29 2.40
N ILE A 42 -5.97 -7.86 2.38
CA ILE A 42 -6.25 -9.26 2.75
C ILE A 42 -6.10 -10.18 1.51
N PHE A 43 -6.37 -9.64 0.31
CA PHE A 43 -6.29 -10.35 -0.98
C PHE A 43 -5.13 -9.88 -1.86
N ASN A 44 -4.10 -9.25 -1.27
CA ASN A 44 -2.93 -8.83 -2.04
C ASN A 44 -1.96 -10.02 -2.22
N SER A 45 -1.87 -10.54 -3.44
CA SER A 45 -0.96 -11.64 -3.80
C SER A 45 0.51 -11.23 -3.76
N HIS A 46 0.82 -9.94 -3.90
CA HIS A 46 2.19 -9.41 -3.91
C HIS A 46 2.63 -8.95 -2.51
N LYS A 47 1.86 -9.26 -1.46
CA LYS A 47 2.16 -8.81 -0.11
C LYS A 47 3.53 -9.30 0.34
N MET A 48 4.33 -8.41 0.89
CA MET A 48 5.65 -8.69 1.43
C MET A 48 5.59 -8.84 2.94
N TYR A 49 6.40 -9.76 3.47
CA TYR A 49 6.69 -9.86 4.90
C TYR A 49 7.60 -8.71 5.33
N ASN A 50 8.62 -8.43 4.53
CA ASN A 50 9.55 -7.32 4.74
C ASN A 50 9.91 -6.67 3.40
N ILE A 51 10.00 -5.35 3.39
CA ILE A 51 10.50 -4.58 2.25
C ILE A 51 11.96 -4.22 2.56
N GLY A 52 12.87 -4.62 1.68
CA GLY A 52 14.30 -4.29 1.75
C GLY A 52 14.52 -2.85 1.30
N ASN A 53 14.64 -2.62 -0.01
CA ASN A 53 14.80 -1.29 -0.56
C ASN A 53 13.62 -0.84 -1.41
N ILE A 54 13.45 0.47 -1.48
CA ILE A 54 12.51 1.17 -2.36
C ILE A 54 13.30 2.23 -3.12
N ASN A 55 13.54 1.98 -4.41
CA ASN A 55 14.34 2.86 -5.26
C ASN A 55 13.48 3.45 -6.37
N LEU A 56 13.41 4.78 -6.43
CA LEU A 56 12.71 5.47 -7.52
C LEU A 56 13.57 5.41 -8.79
N SER A 57 13.11 4.66 -9.79
CA SER A 57 13.82 4.53 -11.07
C SER A 57 13.42 5.61 -12.07
N PHE A 58 12.17 6.07 -12.02
CA PHE A 58 11.63 7.10 -12.91
C PHE A 58 10.47 7.84 -12.26
N SER A 59 10.34 9.14 -12.56
CA SER A 59 9.12 9.92 -12.27
C SER A 59 9.02 11.12 -13.20
N ASN A 60 7.83 11.38 -13.72
CA ASN A 60 7.51 12.60 -14.48
C ASN A 60 6.42 13.46 -13.81
N GLY A 61 6.16 13.23 -12.52
CA GLY A 61 5.12 13.94 -11.77
C GLY A 61 3.72 13.35 -11.87
N ASN A 62 3.39 12.66 -12.96
CA ASN A 62 2.10 11.97 -13.16
C ASN A 62 2.22 10.45 -13.08
N MET A 63 3.34 9.91 -13.54
CA MET A 63 3.69 8.49 -13.50
C MET A 63 5.05 8.31 -12.86
N ALA A 64 5.24 7.16 -12.23
CA ALA A 64 6.52 6.79 -11.66
C ALA A 64 6.74 5.28 -11.73
N VAL A 65 8.01 4.89 -11.81
CA VAL A 65 8.45 3.49 -11.71
C VAL A 65 9.37 3.38 -10.50
N VAL A 66 9.00 2.49 -9.58
CA VAL A 66 9.77 2.22 -8.37
C VAL A 66 10.21 0.77 -8.40
N LYS A 67 11.52 0.53 -8.27
CA LYS A 67 12.06 -0.80 -8.06
C LYS A 67 12.05 -1.10 -6.56
N ILE A 68 11.48 -2.24 -6.19
CA ILE A 68 11.50 -2.72 -4.80
C ILE A 68 12.08 -4.11 -4.74
N ASP A 69 12.75 -4.41 -3.62
CA ASP A 69 13.12 -5.77 -3.25
C ASP A 69 12.66 -6.07 -1.83
N GLY A 70 12.46 -7.35 -1.52
CA GLY A 70 11.98 -7.77 -0.21
C GLY A 70 11.73 -9.26 -0.12
N LEU A 71 11.05 -9.67 0.94
CA LEU A 71 10.64 -11.05 1.17
C LEU A 71 9.13 -11.17 0.99
N GLU A 72 8.66 -12.11 0.18
CA GLU A 72 7.23 -12.35 0.02
C GLU A 72 6.59 -12.81 1.35
N LYS A 73 5.30 -12.51 1.55
CA LYS A 73 4.58 -12.93 2.75
C LYS A 73 4.37 -14.44 2.80
N LYS A 74 4.27 -15.09 1.65
CA LYS A 74 4.06 -16.54 1.57
C LYS A 74 5.32 -17.28 2.01
N SER A 75 5.18 -18.32 2.83
CA SER A 75 6.30 -19.22 3.14
C SER A 75 6.81 -19.88 1.84
N PRO A 76 8.13 -19.97 1.59
CA PRO A 76 9.25 -19.82 2.53
C PRO A 76 9.89 -18.41 2.58
N HIS A 77 9.11 -17.35 2.33
CA HIS A 77 9.57 -15.96 2.35
C HIS A 77 10.69 -15.69 1.34
N ARG A 78 10.50 -16.14 0.10
CA ARG A 78 11.49 -15.95 -0.96
C ARG A 78 11.80 -14.49 -1.18
N LYS A 79 13.05 -14.20 -1.52
CA LYS A 79 13.45 -12.87 -1.97
C LYS A 79 12.81 -12.60 -3.33
N VAL A 80 12.11 -11.48 -3.44
CA VAL A 80 11.41 -11.04 -4.65
C VAL A 80 11.82 -9.62 -4.97
N THR A 81 11.86 -9.29 -6.26
CA THR A 81 12.13 -7.94 -6.76
C THR A 81 11.06 -7.58 -7.78
N TYR A 82 10.51 -6.37 -7.69
CA TYR A 82 9.47 -5.90 -8.60
C TYR A 82 9.76 -4.50 -9.13
N ASN A 83 9.39 -4.27 -10.38
CA ASN A 83 9.18 -2.95 -10.95
C ASN A 83 7.71 -2.57 -10.79
N VAL A 84 7.47 -1.51 -10.02
CA VAL A 84 6.13 -1.05 -9.63
C VAL A 84 5.80 0.21 -10.40
N PHE A 85 4.74 0.16 -11.19
CA PHE A 85 4.23 1.29 -11.95
C PHE A 85 3.15 1.99 -11.14
N LEU A 86 3.35 3.29 -10.91
CA LEU A 86 2.43 4.14 -10.17
C LEU A 86 1.91 5.27 -11.05
N GLU A 87 0.64 5.61 -10.82
CA GLU A 87 0.01 6.81 -11.38
C GLU A 87 -0.46 7.71 -10.24
N LYS A 88 -0.31 9.01 -10.44
CA LYS A 88 -0.81 10.04 -9.55
C LYS A 88 -2.23 10.42 -9.96
N SER A 89 -3.17 10.40 -9.01
CA SER A 89 -4.50 10.93 -9.24
C SER A 89 -4.51 12.46 -9.25
N ASN A 90 -5.60 13.05 -9.72
CA ASN A 90 -5.82 14.50 -9.70
C ASN A 90 -5.72 15.10 -8.28
N ASN A 91 -6.01 14.30 -7.24
CA ASN A 91 -5.90 14.71 -5.83
C ASN A 91 -4.47 14.52 -5.27
N GLY A 92 -3.51 14.21 -6.13
CA GLY A 92 -2.10 14.05 -5.82
C GLY A 92 -1.72 12.72 -5.17
N ILE A 93 -2.62 11.73 -5.16
CA ILE A 93 -2.41 10.43 -4.49
C ILE A 93 -1.79 9.45 -5.47
N TRP A 94 -0.70 8.82 -5.07
CA TRP A 94 -0.08 7.74 -5.85
C TRP A 94 -0.83 6.43 -5.66
N LYS A 95 -1.10 5.73 -6.76
CA LYS A 95 -1.72 4.40 -6.77
C LYS A 95 -0.89 3.45 -7.62
N VAL A 96 -0.64 2.26 -7.10
CA VAL A 96 -0.02 1.16 -7.86
C VAL A 96 -1.00 0.71 -8.95
N LYS A 97 -0.53 0.66 -10.19
CA LYS A 97 -1.31 0.26 -11.36
C LYS A 97 -0.88 -1.10 -11.89
N LYS A 98 0.43 -1.33 -12.00
CA LYS A 98 0.99 -2.58 -12.47
C LYS A 98 2.25 -2.94 -11.71
N ILE A 99 2.51 -4.23 -11.61
CA ILE A 99 3.66 -4.81 -10.93
C ILE A 99 4.24 -5.86 -11.87
N TYR A 100 5.54 -5.77 -12.10
CA TYR A 100 6.28 -6.72 -12.93
C TYR A 100 7.45 -7.27 -12.13
N PRO A 101 7.74 -8.58 -12.21
CA PRO A 101 9.03 -9.10 -11.74
C PRO A 101 10.17 -8.32 -12.40
N ALA A 102 11.18 -7.97 -11.61
CA ALA A 102 12.36 -7.24 -12.08
C ALA A 102 13.52 -8.14 -12.47
#